data_AF-A0A2N0RRY3-F1
#
_entry.id   AF-A0A2N0RRY3-F1
#
_cell.length_a   1.000
_cell.length_b   1.000
_cell.length_c   1.000
_cell.angle_alpha   90.00
_cell.angle_beta   90.00
_cell.angle_gamma   90.00
#
_symmetry.space_group_name_H-M   'P 1'
#
loop_
_entity.id
_entity.type
_entity.pdbx_description
1 polymer ?
#
loop_
_entity_poly.entity_id
_entity_poly.type
_entity_poly.pdbx_seq_one_letter_code
_entity_poly.pdbx_strand_id
1 'polypeptide(L)'
;MRNKCNRKGVTILVIKVRENGIIIGGYNPFGWNYSKIPLFEHNYYWNNTTESFIFSLGDGKNFKKVKISRVTNGKNAIYESDSRNIALNFGNGDLVINGTNGTCNQKNYESKILDDTNNFSIEEMEIFRFYQN
;
A
#
# COMPACT_ATOMS: atom_id res chain seq x y z
N MET A 1 -14.20 0.45 0.96
CA MET A 1 -12.81 0.95 1.06
C MET A 1 -12.40 1.77 -0.16
N ARG A 2 -12.43 1.19 -1.37
CA ARG A 2 -12.06 1.87 -2.63
C ARG A 2 -12.63 3.29 -2.80
N ASN A 3 -13.91 3.50 -2.50
CA ASN A 3 -14.54 4.83 -2.60
C ASN A 3 -13.89 5.92 -1.72
N LYS A 4 -13.27 5.54 -0.59
CA LYS A 4 -12.57 6.49 0.29
C LYS A 4 -11.23 6.94 -0.30
N CYS A 5 -10.59 6.10 -1.12
CA CYS A 5 -9.25 6.33 -1.67
C CYS A 5 -9.26 6.76 -3.15
N ASN A 6 -10.38 6.54 -3.85
CA ASN A 6 -10.50 6.81 -5.28
C ASN A 6 -10.33 8.30 -5.59
N ARG A 7 -9.44 8.62 -6.54
CA ARG A 7 -9.16 9.97 -7.06
C ARG A 7 -8.75 10.98 -5.97
N LYS A 8 -8.03 10.53 -4.95
CA LYS A 8 -7.53 11.41 -3.88
C LYS A 8 -6.18 12.06 -4.18
N GLY A 9 -5.52 11.67 -5.28
CA GLY A 9 -4.18 12.16 -5.62
C GLY A 9 -3.10 11.57 -4.71
N VAL A 10 -1.97 12.27 -4.60
CA VAL A 10 -0.83 11.89 -3.76
C VAL A 10 -1.30 11.50 -2.36
N THR A 11 -0.95 10.29 -1.90
CA THR A 11 -1.53 9.71 -0.69
C THR A 11 -0.48 8.99 0.18
N ILE A 12 -0.59 9.15 1.50
CA ILE A 12 0.02 8.26 2.49
C ILE A 12 -1.09 7.40 3.12
N LEU A 13 -0.89 6.09 3.08
CA LEU A 13 -1.66 5.10 3.82
C LEU A 13 -0.96 4.81 5.15
N VAL A 14 -1.71 4.85 6.25
CA VAL A 14 -1.24 4.46 7.59
C VAL A 14 -2.19 3.41 8.14
N ILE A 15 -1.65 2.31 8.65
CA ILE A 15 -2.40 1.17 9.17
C ILE A 15 -1.84 0.78 10.52
N LYS A 16 -2.73 0.57 11.49
CA LYS A 16 -2.41 -0.10 12.74
C LYS A 16 -2.79 -1.58 12.62
N VAL A 17 -1.81 -2.46 12.79
CA VAL A 17 -1.98 -3.91 12.77
C VAL A 17 -2.58 -4.38 14.10
N ARG A 18 -3.67 -5.15 14.04
CA ARG A 18 -4.44 -5.57 15.22
C ARG A 18 -3.67 -6.52 16.13
N GLU A 19 -2.86 -7.40 15.57
CA GLU A 19 -2.23 -8.49 16.30
C GLU A 19 -1.11 -8.00 17.23
N ASN A 20 -0.41 -6.93 16.86
CA ASN A 20 0.80 -6.49 17.55
C ASN A 20 0.90 -4.96 17.70
N GLY A 21 -0.08 -4.20 17.21
CA GLY A 21 -0.09 -2.74 17.28
C GLY A 21 0.97 -2.06 16.40
N ILE A 22 1.67 -2.81 15.53
CA ILE A 22 2.66 -2.23 14.64
C ILE A 22 1.97 -1.31 13.63
N ILE A 23 2.55 -0.15 13.41
CA ILE A 23 2.12 0.82 12.43
C ILE A 23 2.89 0.57 11.14
N ILE A 24 2.15 0.29 10.06
CA ILE A 24 2.71 0.11 8.71
C ILE A 24 2.01 1.05 7.73
N GLY A 25 2.54 1.15 6.52
CA GLY A 25 1.90 1.95 5.50
C GLY A 25 2.68 2.05 4.21
N GLY A 26 2.25 3.00 3.38
CA GLY A 26 2.91 3.27 2.11
C GLY A 26 2.52 4.61 1.51
N TYR A 27 3.46 5.18 0.77
CA TYR A 27 3.30 6.40 0.01
C TYR A 27 3.05 6.06 -1.46
N ASN A 28 1.93 6.55 -1.99
CA ASN A 28 1.58 6.46 -3.40
C ASN A 28 1.60 7.86 -4.04
N PRO A 29 2.54 8.14 -4.96
CA PRO A 29 2.67 9.47 -5.60
C PRO A 29 1.54 9.81 -6.56
N PHE A 30 0.68 8.86 -6.92
CA PHE A 30 -0.45 9.08 -7.85
C PHE A 30 -1.81 9.04 -7.14
N GLY A 31 -1.87 8.36 -5.99
CA GLY A 31 -3.12 7.87 -5.43
C GLY A 31 -3.67 6.68 -6.22
N TRP A 32 -4.92 6.30 -5.93
CA TRP A 32 -5.64 5.25 -6.66
C TRP A 32 -6.74 5.87 -7.50
N ASN A 33 -6.82 5.50 -8.77
CA ASN A 33 -7.84 5.98 -9.71
C ASN A 33 -8.42 4.83 -10.53
N TYR A 34 -9.35 4.11 -9.92
CA TYR A 34 -9.95 2.93 -10.52
C TYR A 34 -10.77 3.20 -11.78
N SER A 35 -11.07 4.47 -12.13
CA SER A 35 -11.73 4.76 -13.40
C SER A 35 -10.83 4.61 -14.62
N LYS A 36 -9.51 4.46 -14.42
CA LYS A 36 -8.55 4.22 -15.51
C LYS A 36 -8.41 2.74 -15.85
N ILE A 37 -9.06 1.84 -15.10
CA ILE A 37 -8.98 0.40 -15.36
C ILE A 37 -9.65 0.11 -16.70
N PRO A 38 -8.95 -0.48 -17.67
CA PRO A 38 -9.54 -0.85 -18.95
C PRO A 38 -10.72 -1.81 -18.73
N LEU A 39 -11.84 -1.56 -19.40
CA LEU A 39 -13.04 -2.41 -19.33
C LEU A 39 -12.94 -3.66 -20.22
N PHE A 40 -11.89 -3.75 -21.05
CA PHE A 40 -11.70 -4.85 -21.99
C PHE A 40 -10.26 -5.38 -21.93
N GLU A 41 -10.14 -6.70 -22.03
CA GLU A 41 -8.95 -7.55 -22.05
C GLU A 41 -8.14 -7.69 -20.75
N HIS A 42 -7.92 -6.63 -19.96
CA HIS A 42 -7.27 -6.74 -18.64
C HIS A 42 -7.87 -5.79 -17.61
N ASN A 43 -8.56 -6.35 -16.60
CA ASN A 43 -9.17 -5.59 -15.50
C ASN A 43 -8.13 -5.14 -14.45
N TYR A 44 -6.94 -4.72 -14.92
CA TYR A 44 -5.86 -4.19 -14.10
C TYR A 44 -4.87 -3.35 -14.90
N TYR A 45 -4.10 -2.52 -14.23
CA TYR A 45 -2.95 -1.82 -14.79
C TYR A 45 -1.89 -1.53 -13.72
N TRP A 46 -0.72 -1.10 -14.18
CA TRP A 46 0.42 -0.70 -13.36
C TRP A 46 0.69 0.79 -13.50
N ASN A 47 0.88 1.49 -12.39
CA ASN A 47 1.51 2.82 -12.44
C ASN A 47 3.01 2.68 -12.17
N ASN A 48 3.81 3.12 -13.14
CA ASN A 48 5.26 3.12 -13.04
C ASN A 48 5.75 4.28 -12.15
N THR A 49 6.55 3.99 -11.13
CA THR A 49 7.21 5.01 -10.31
C THR A 49 8.37 4.46 -9.50
N THR A 50 9.40 5.27 -9.25
CA THR A 50 10.47 5.03 -8.27
C THR A 50 10.23 5.75 -6.94
N GLU A 51 9.24 6.66 -6.90
CA GLU A 51 9.01 7.54 -5.76
C GLU A 51 8.14 6.89 -4.67
N SER A 52 7.48 5.78 -4.97
CA SER A 52 6.71 5.04 -3.98
C SER A 52 7.64 4.34 -2.99
N PHE A 53 7.18 4.25 -1.74
CA PHE A 53 7.83 3.48 -0.70
C PHE A 53 6.78 2.92 0.26
N ILE A 54 7.09 1.81 0.89
CA ILE A 54 6.33 1.24 2.00
C ILE A 54 7.16 1.30 3.27
N PHE A 55 6.51 1.28 4.43
CA PHE A 55 7.19 1.46 5.70
C PHE A 55 6.57 0.63 6.83
N SER A 56 7.37 0.44 7.87
CA SER A 56 6.95 -0.03 9.20
C SER A 56 7.58 0.88 10.24
N LEU A 57 6.77 1.43 11.13
CA LEU A 57 7.19 2.34 12.19
C LEU A 57 7.29 1.65 13.56
N GLY A 58 7.11 0.32 13.60
CA GLY A 58 7.00 -0.41 14.87
C GLY A 58 5.76 0.03 15.65
N ASP A 59 5.87 0.04 16.97
CA ASP A 59 4.80 0.47 17.90
C ASP A 59 4.71 2.01 18.06
N GLY A 60 5.43 2.77 17.23
CA GLY A 60 5.54 4.23 17.33
C GLY A 60 6.39 4.72 18.51
N LYS A 61 6.96 3.82 19.31
CA LYS A 61 7.79 4.16 20.48
C LYS A 61 9.26 3.81 20.27
N ASN A 62 9.55 2.71 19.57
CA ASN A 62 10.91 2.25 19.32
C ASN A 62 11.35 2.44 17.86
N PHE A 63 12.09 3.52 17.61
CA PHE A 63 12.59 3.85 16.28
C PHE A 63 13.66 2.88 15.73
N LYS A 64 14.25 2.00 16.55
CA LYS A 64 15.23 1.01 16.06
C LYS A 64 14.61 -0.04 15.13
N LYS A 65 13.30 -0.21 15.17
CA LYS A 65 12.54 -1.16 14.33
C LYS A 65 11.92 -0.50 13.10
N VAL A 66 12.17 0.80 12.88
CA VAL A 66 11.66 1.50 11.71
C VAL A 66 12.29 0.95 10.45
N LYS A 67 11.46 0.70 9.44
CA LYS A 67 11.87 0.25 8.11
C LYS A 67 11.22 1.13 7.05
N ILE A 68 12.00 1.48 6.05
CA ILE A 68 11.52 2.05 4.80
C ILE A 68 12.01 1.11 3.70
N SER A 69 11.13 0.75 2.79
CA SER A 69 11.40 -0.13 1.67
C SER A 69 10.94 0.59 0.41
N ARG A 70 11.88 0.89 -0.49
CA ARG A 70 11.61 1.62 -1.74
C ARG A 70 11.42 0.66 -2.90
N VAL A 71 10.84 1.16 -4.00
CA VAL A 71 10.64 0.39 -5.22
C VAL A 71 11.97 -0.03 -5.84
N THR A 72 12.11 -1.31 -6.17
CA THR A 72 13.25 -1.85 -6.94
C THR A 72 12.90 -2.02 -8.42
N ASN A 73 11.62 -2.28 -8.74
CA ASN A 73 11.11 -2.37 -10.11
C ASN A 73 9.98 -1.37 -10.34
N GLY A 74 10.32 -0.21 -10.91
CA GLY A 74 9.38 0.89 -11.15
C GLY A 74 8.11 0.48 -11.89
N LYS A 75 8.23 -0.40 -12.89
CA LYS A 75 7.12 -0.87 -13.73
C LYS A 75 6.03 -1.58 -12.92
N ASN A 76 6.38 -2.09 -11.73
CA ASN A 76 5.50 -2.88 -10.88
C ASN A 76 5.25 -2.20 -9.53
N ALA A 77 5.36 -0.87 -9.44
CA ALA A 77 5.30 -0.14 -8.17
C ALA A 77 3.90 -0.11 -7.55
N ILE A 78 2.88 0.30 -8.31
CA ILE A 78 1.48 0.41 -7.85
C ILE A 78 0.59 -0.41 -8.76
N TYR A 79 -0.13 -1.37 -8.18
CA TYR A 79 -1.09 -2.21 -8.88
C TYR A 79 -2.50 -1.72 -8.65
N GLU A 80 -3.25 -1.55 -9.73
CA GLU A 80 -4.68 -1.23 -9.66
C GLU A 80 -5.46 -2.27 -10.47
N SER A 81 -6.49 -2.86 -9.86
CA SER A 81 -7.36 -3.84 -10.51
C SER A 81 -8.81 -3.54 -10.16
N ASP A 82 -9.78 -4.02 -10.93
CA ASP A 82 -11.21 -3.93 -10.60
C ASP A 82 -11.68 -5.13 -9.75
N SER A 83 -10.76 -6.03 -9.40
CA SER A 83 -11.05 -7.16 -8.53
C SER A 83 -11.54 -6.68 -7.15
N ARG A 84 -12.78 -7.01 -6.80
CA ARG A 84 -13.42 -6.61 -5.53
C ARG A 84 -12.63 -7.01 -4.29
N ASN A 85 -11.72 -7.99 -4.42
CA ASN A 85 -10.93 -8.52 -3.32
C ASN A 85 -9.70 -7.69 -2.97
N ILE A 86 -9.22 -6.81 -3.87
CA ILE A 86 -8.03 -5.97 -3.64
C ILE A 86 -8.46 -4.52 -3.53
N ALA A 87 -8.30 -3.88 -2.38
CA ALA A 87 -8.55 -2.44 -2.24
C ALA A 87 -7.31 -1.63 -2.65
N LEU A 88 -6.15 -1.88 -2.04
CA LEU A 88 -4.92 -1.12 -2.28
C LEU A 88 -3.77 -2.11 -2.48
N ASN A 89 -2.85 -1.84 -3.41
CA ASN A 89 -1.76 -2.76 -3.70
C ASN A 89 -0.49 -2.02 -4.14
N PHE A 90 0.56 -2.20 -3.35
CA PHE A 90 1.92 -1.82 -3.64
C PHE A 90 2.68 -3.08 -4.07
N GLY A 91 3.37 -3.02 -5.21
CA GLY A 91 4.39 -4.01 -5.54
C GLY A 91 3.91 -5.40 -5.95
N ASN A 92 2.63 -5.60 -6.27
CA ASN A 92 2.07 -6.94 -6.53
C ASN A 92 2.10 -7.89 -5.33
N GLY A 93 2.16 -7.36 -4.11
CA GLY A 93 2.31 -8.20 -2.92
C GLY A 93 2.99 -7.50 -1.77
N ASP A 94 3.91 -6.55 -2.03
CA ASP A 94 4.74 -5.94 -1.00
C ASP A 94 3.91 -5.30 0.13
N LEU A 95 2.77 -4.68 -0.22
CA LEU A 95 1.69 -4.34 0.71
C LEU A 95 0.34 -4.37 -0.01
N VAL A 96 -0.56 -5.26 0.41
CA VAL A 96 -1.89 -5.43 -0.18
C VAL A 96 -2.96 -5.31 0.89
N ILE A 97 -4.01 -4.53 0.62
CA ILE A 97 -5.14 -4.32 1.52
C ILE A 97 -6.41 -4.88 0.90
N ASN A 98 -7.08 -5.79 1.58
CA ASN A 98 -8.23 -6.55 1.14
C ASN A 98 -9.37 -6.40 2.16
N GLY A 99 -10.03 -5.24 2.19
CA GLY A 99 -11.07 -4.96 3.18
C GLY A 99 -10.47 -4.79 4.57
N THR A 100 -10.84 -5.63 5.53
CA THR A 100 -10.36 -5.54 6.92
C THR A 100 -9.05 -6.28 7.18
N ASN A 101 -8.44 -6.86 6.13
CA ASN A 101 -7.21 -7.64 6.22
C ASN A 101 -6.18 -7.09 5.23
N GLY A 102 -4.92 -7.45 5.41
CA GLY A 102 -3.88 -7.17 4.44
C GLY A 102 -2.79 -8.23 4.42
N THR A 103 -1.93 -8.14 3.40
CA THR A 103 -0.78 -9.03 3.22
C THR A 103 0.48 -8.28 2.82
N CYS A 104 1.64 -8.83 3.19
CA CYS A 104 2.97 -8.30 2.88
C CYS A 104 3.86 -9.43 2.35
N ASN A 105 4.07 -9.48 1.04
CA ASN A 105 4.92 -10.44 0.35
C ASN A 105 5.90 -9.66 -0.52
N GLN A 106 7.15 -9.52 -0.08
CA GLN A 106 8.16 -8.75 -0.80
C GLN A 106 8.38 -9.31 -2.22
N LYS A 107 8.34 -8.43 -3.21
CA LYS A 107 8.52 -8.74 -4.64
C LYS A 107 9.21 -7.61 -5.40
N ASN A 108 8.66 -6.40 -5.34
CA ASN A 108 9.08 -5.26 -6.16
C ASN A 108 9.57 -4.06 -5.32
N TYR A 109 9.68 -4.23 -4.00
CA TYR A 109 10.28 -3.28 -3.08
C TYR A 109 11.50 -3.90 -2.39
N GLU A 110 12.40 -3.08 -1.83
CA GLU A 110 13.71 -3.50 -1.31
C GLU A 110 13.65 -4.59 -0.22
N SER A 111 12.66 -4.50 0.67
CA SER A 111 12.55 -5.34 1.86
C SER A 111 11.12 -5.53 2.35
N LYS A 112 10.91 -6.56 3.18
CA LYS A 112 9.66 -6.76 3.92
C LYS A 112 9.49 -5.70 5.01
N ILE A 113 8.24 -5.28 5.23
CA ILE A 113 7.88 -4.36 6.31
C ILE A 113 7.37 -5.06 7.58
N LEU A 114 7.06 -6.35 7.50
CA LEU A 114 6.71 -7.23 8.64
C LEU A 114 7.63 -8.45 8.62
N ASP A 115 8.18 -8.81 9.79
CA ASP A 115 9.14 -9.91 9.93
C ASP A 115 8.45 -11.28 10.09
N ASP A 116 7.44 -11.34 10.95
CA ASP A 116 6.91 -12.62 11.45
C ASP A 116 5.68 -13.14 10.69
N THR A 117 5.03 -12.28 9.91
CA THR A 117 3.80 -12.64 9.21
C THR A 117 3.64 -11.91 7.88
N ASN A 118 3.14 -12.64 6.88
CA ASN A 118 2.73 -12.06 5.61
C ASN A 118 1.24 -11.69 5.59
N ASN A 119 0.46 -12.02 6.62
CA ASN A 119 -0.97 -11.70 6.71
C ASN A 119 -1.27 -10.97 8.02
N PHE A 120 -2.17 -10.00 7.99
CA PHE A 120 -2.55 -9.23 9.19
C PHE A 120 -3.99 -8.74 9.12
N SER A 121 -4.57 -8.48 10.29
CA SER A 121 -5.86 -7.83 10.43
C SER A 121 -5.66 -6.34 10.71
N ILE A 122 -6.55 -5.52 10.16
CA ILE A 122 -6.51 -4.07 10.35
C ILE A 122 -7.30 -3.70 11.61
N GLU A 123 -6.65 -3.03 12.55
CA GLU A 123 -7.32 -2.37 13.69
C GLU A 123 -7.85 -1.02 13.26
N GLU A 124 -6.98 -0.22 12.63
CA GLU A 124 -7.27 1.13 12.17
C GLU A 124 -6.55 1.41 10.86
N MET A 125 -7.17 2.24 10.01
CA MET A 125 -6.59 2.64 8.74
C MET A 125 -6.96 4.10 8.43
N GLU A 126 -5.93 4.90 8.22
CA GLU A 126 -6.02 6.31 7.90
C GLU A 126 -5.34 6.58 6.55
N ILE A 127 -5.86 7.57 5.84
CA ILE A 127 -5.42 7.93 4.49
C ILE A 127 -5.28 9.44 4.44
N PHE A 128 -4.04 9.89 4.26
CA PHE A 128 -3.68 11.30 4.22
C PHE A 128 -3.42 11.72 2.79
N ARG A 129 -3.98 12.85 2.36
CA ARG A 129 -3.72 13.45 1.05
C ARG A 129 -2.91 14.72 1.20
N PHE A 130 -2.09 15.01 0.20
CA PHE A 130 -1.36 16.27 0.11
C PHE A 130 -2.17 17.27 -0.72
N TYR A 131 -2.13 18.54 -0.30
CA TYR A 131 -2.58 19.65 -1.13
C TYR A 131 -1.35 20.45 -1.52
N GLN A 132 -1.16 20.65 -2.81
CA GLN A 132 -0.25 21.68 -3.32
C GLN A 132 -1.13 22.89 -3.66
N ASN A 133 -0.74 24.05 -3.11
CA ASN A 133 -1.36 25.33 -3.43
C ASN A 133 -0.97 25.79 -4.83
#